data_AF-A0A699IQK9-F1
#
_entry.id   AF-A0A699IQK9-F1
#
_cell.length_a   1.000
_cell.length_b   1.000
_cell.length_c   1.000
_cell.angle_alpha   90.00
_cell.angle_beta   90.00
_cell.angle_gamma   90.00
#
_symmetry.space_group_name_H-M   'P 1'
#
loop_
_entity.id
_entity.type
_entity.pdbx_description
1 polymer ?
#
loop_
_entity_poly.entity_id
_entity_poly.type
_entity_poly.pdbx_seq_one_letter_code
_entity_poly.pdbx_strand_id
1 'polypeptide(L)'
;VLLISSKYEEIWPLAINDMINMSDSTYSRDQILAMEKAILSRLGCVLLISSKYEEIWPLAINDMINMSDSTYSRDQILAMEKAILSRLGWYLMVPTPYMFTVWYVNASLPTEIEMENMVLFFIELGLMDYLVTIRNNPSMLAASAVYAARCTLNKTPAWIETLKHYTGYTEDQLGDCAKSLVSFYASASDNKFNVVYKKYVNPDRGAVACFPPATSLSVVNRHK
;
A
#
# COMPACT_ATOMS: atom_id res chain seq x y z
N VAL A 1 -5.84 3.11 8.72
CA VAL A 1 -5.39 3.70 7.41
C VAL A 1 -4.98 2.62 6.39
N LEU A 2 -4.57 1.43 6.82
CA LEU A 2 -4.04 0.38 5.94
C LEU A 2 -5.12 -0.50 5.29
N LEU A 3 -6.34 -0.54 5.86
CA LEU A 3 -7.53 -1.08 5.19
C LEU A 3 -7.88 -0.38 3.87
N ILE A 4 -7.53 0.91 3.73
CA ILE A 4 -7.80 1.67 2.51
C ILE A 4 -7.14 0.96 1.33
N SER A 5 -5.91 0.45 1.52
CA SER A 5 -5.13 -0.21 0.47
C SER A 5 -5.75 -1.51 -0.07
N SER A 6 -6.18 -2.42 0.81
CA SER A 6 -6.69 -3.73 0.37
C SER A 6 -8.10 -3.70 -0.24
N LYS A 7 -8.90 -2.66 0.06
CA LYS A 7 -10.25 -2.46 -0.53
C LYS A 7 -10.30 -1.44 -1.67
N TYR A 8 -9.16 -0.85 -2.06
CA TYR A 8 -9.07 -0.14 -3.34
C TYR A 8 -9.54 -1.04 -4.50
N GLU A 9 -9.38 -2.36 -4.43
CA GLU A 9 -9.80 -3.28 -5.51
C GLU A 9 -11.29 -3.21 -5.88
N GLU A 10 -12.19 -2.84 -4.98
CA GLU A 10 -13.64 -2.73 -5.28
C GLU A 10 -14.13 -1.28 -5.47
N ILE A 11 -13.46 -0.30 -4.87
CA ILE A 11 -13.84 1.12 -4.95
C ILE A 11 -13.15 1.82 -6.13
N TRP A 12 -11.94 1.38 -6.47
CA TRP A 12 -11.12 1.95 -7.53
C TRP A 12 -11.57 1.58 -8.94
N PRO A 13 -12.21 0.44 -9.25
CA PRO A 13 -12.85 0.26 -10.55
C PRO A 13 -13.90 1.32 -10.83
N LEU A 14 -14.60 1.83 -9.81
CA LEU A 14 -15.53 2.95 -9.96
C LEU A 14 -14.79 4.27 -10.15
N ALA A 15 -13.73 4.54 -9.38
CA ALA A 15 -12.89 5.74 -9.56
C ALA A 15 -12.11 5.73 -10.88
N ILE A 16 -11.63 4.56 -11.34
CA ILE A 16 -11.00 4.31 -12.64
C ILE A 16 -12.05 4.43 -13.74
N ASN A 17 -13.24 3.86 -13.61
CA ASN A 17 -14.28 4.02 -14.63
C ASN A 17 -14.69 5.50 -14.72
N ASP A 18 -14.78 6.20 -13.59
CA ASP A 18 -14.96 7.64 -13.51
C ASP A 18 -13.76 8.40 -14.16
N MET A 19 -12.50 7.96 -13.98
CA MET A 19 -11.31 8.53 -14.62
C MET A 19 -11.16 8.20 -16.12
N ILE A 20 -11.55 7.00 -16.56
CA ILE A 20 -11.59 6.55 -17.96
C ILE A 20 -12.68 7.33 -18.69
N ASN A 21 -13.84 7.54 -18.05
CA ASN A 21 -14.86 8.46 -18.54
C ASN A 21 -14.32 9.90 -18.68
N MET A 22 -13.43 10.36 -17.78
CA MET A 22 -12.77 11.66 -17.96
C MET A 22 -11.84 11.71 -19.17
N SER A 23 -11.20 10.60 -19.56
CA SER A 23 -10.33 10.55 -20.74
C SER A 23 -11.07 10.42 -22.07
N ASP A 24 -12.30 9.87 -22.08
CA ASP A 24 -12.94 9.42 -23.34
C ASP A 24 -13.85 10.43 -24.05
N SER A 25 -14.43 11.49 -23.43
CA SER A 25 -15.13 12.53 -24.21
C SER A 25 -15.63 13.75 -23.42
N THR A 26 -15.34 14.97 -23.90
CA THR A 26 -16.21 16.17 -23.85
C THR A 26 -16.88 16.59 -22.52
N TYR A 27 -16.25 16.43 -21.36
CA TYR A 27 -16.79 16.98 -20.09
C TYR A 27 -16.43 18.46 -19.91
N SER A 28 -17.38 19.28 -19.45
CA SER A 28 -17.11 20.67 -19.06
C SER A 28 -16.28 20.70 -17.76
N ARG A 29 -15.52 21.79 -17.53
CA ARG A 29 -14.71 21.96 -16.31
C ARG A 29 -15.50 21.74 -15.02
N ASP A 30 -16.78 22.12 -15.01
CA ASP A 30 -17.64 21.99 -13.83
C ASP A 30 -18.04 20.53 -13.54
N GLN A 31 -18.17 19.69 -14.58
CA GLN A 31 -18.47 18.26 -14.41
C GLN A 31 -17.27 17.49 -13.86
N ILE A 32 -16.06 17.84 -14.32
CA ILE A 32 -14.81 17.30 -13.80
C ILE A 32 -14.66 17.63 -12.31
N LEU A 33 -14.87 18.90 -11.94
CA LEU A 33 -14.76 19.35 -10.55
C LEU A 33 -15.80 18.68 -9.63
N ALA A 34 -17.01 18.43 -10.13
CA ALA A 34 -18.04 17.71 -9.39
C ALA A 34 -17.68 16.23 -9.17
N MET A 35 -17.11 15.57 -10.18
CA MET A 35 -16.62 14.18 -10.04
C MET A 35 -15.43 14.07 -9.10
N GLU A 36 -14.44 14.97 -9.18
CA GLU A 36 -13.31 14.98 -8.25
C GLU A 36 -13.77 15.08 -6.79
N LYS A 37 -14.70 16.00 -6.50
CA LYS A 37 -15.30 16.13 -5.16
C LYS A 37 -16.04 14.87 -4.73
N ALA A 38 -16.76 14.22 -5.64
CA ALA A 38 -17.45 12.95 -5.37
C ALA A 38 -16.48 11.80 -5.08
N ILE A 39 -15.34 11.73 -5.77
CA ILE A 39 -14.30 10.73 -5.52
C ILE A 39 -13.65 10.97 -4.16
N LEU A 40 -13.25 12.22 -3.88
CA LEU A 40 -12.63 12.60 -2.61
C LEU A 40 -13.53 12.30 -1.40
N SER A 41 -14.83 12.57 -1.51
CA SER A 41 -15.78 12.27 -0.43
C SER A 41 -16.01 10.78 -0.21
N ARG A 42 -16.06 9.98 -1.28
CA ARG A 42 -16.11 8.52 -1.17
C ARG A 42 -14.85 7.97 -0.48
N LEU A 43 -13.67 8.46 -0.87
CA LEU A 43 -12.40 8.08 -0.23
C LEU A 43 -12.38 8.47 1.26
N GLY A 44 -12.87 9.67 1.59
CA GLY A 44 -13.05 10.11 2.98
C GLY A 44 -13.96 9.19 3.78
N CYS A 45 -15.08 8.76 3.21
CA CYS A 45 -15.99 7.80 3.86
C CYS A 45 -15.34 6.43 4.10
N VAL A 46 -14.52 5.95 3.16
CA VAL A 46 -13.77 4.70 3.31
C VAL A 46 -12.73 4.82 4.42
N LEU A 47 -12.05 5.97 4.53
CA LEU A 47 -11.15 6.26 5.64
C LEU A 47 -11.89 6.24 6.99
N LEU A 48 -13.08 6.84 7.07
CA LEU A 48 -13.90 6.86 8.29
C LEU A 48 -14.40 5.45 8.69
N ILE A 49 -14.83 4.63 7.74
CA ILE A 49 -15.19 3.22 8.01
C ILE A 49 -13.96 2.46 8.52
N SER A 50 -12.81 2.67 7.88
CA SER A 50 -11.55 2.01 8.24
C SER A 50 -11.07 2.41 9.64
N SER A 51 -11.12 3.70 9.98
CA SER A 51 -10.74 4.18 11.32
C SER A 51 -11.65 3.63 12.40
N LYS A 52 -12.97 3.55 12.15
CA LYS A 52 -13.93 2.92 13.07
C LYS A 52 -13.62 1.44 13.34
N TYR A 53 -13.00 0.76 12.39
CA TYR A 53 -12.70 -0.66 12.49
C TYR A 53 -11.31 -0.96 13.09
N GLU A 54 -10.28 -0.20 12.69
CA GLU A 54 -8.88 -0.45 13.10
C GLU A 54 -8.42 0.35 14.31
N GLU A 55 -8.94 1.55 14.55
CA GLU A 55 -8.36 2.50 15.51
C GLU A 55 -9.09 2.46 16.86
N ILE A 56 -8.32 2.57 17.95
CA ILE A 56 -8.86 2.74 19.31
C ILE A 56 -9.64 4.05 19.41
N TRP A 57 -9.16 5.09 18.72
CA TRP A 57 -9.74 6.44 18.69
C TRP A 57 -10.09 6.80 17.24
N PRO A 58 -11.29 6.43 16.77
CA PRO A 58 -11.66 6.60 15.38
C PRO A 58 -11.91 8.07 15.02
N LEU A 59 -11.69 8.40 13.74
CA LEU A 59 -12.04 9.70 13.16
C LEU A 59 -13.53 10.02 13.35
N ALA A 60 -13.84 11.20 13.89
CA ALA A 60 -15.21 11.64 14.05
C ALA A 60 -15.81 12.13 12.72
N ILE A 61 -17.12 11.98 12.55
CA ILE A 61 -17.83 12.47 11.35
C ILE A 61 -17.66 13.99 11.20
N ASN A 62 -17.62 14.73 12.31
CA ASN A 62 -17.43 16.18 12.28
C ASN A 62 -16.06 16.56 11.71
N ASP A 63 -15.02 15.78 11.99
CA ASP A 63 -13.68 16.01 11.44
C ASP A 63 -13.68 15.75 9.94
N MET A 64 -14.42 14.75 9.44
CA MET A 64 -14.61 14.56 8.01
C MET A 64 -15.35 15.73 7.35
N ILE A 65 -16.41 16.24 7.97
CA ILE A 65 -17.15 17.40 7.46
C ILE A 65 -16.20 18.60 7.34
N ASN A 66 -15.37 18.83 8.35
CA ASN A 66 -14.35 19.87 8.35
C ASN A 66 -13.29 19.66 7.27
N MET A 67 -12.79 18.43 7.08
CA MET A 67 -11.84 18.10 6.01
C MET A 67 -12.44 18.26 4.60
N SER A 68 -13.76 18.16 4.47
CA SER A 68 -14.48 18.34 3.20
C SER A 68 -14.95 19.77 2.95
N ASP A 69 -14.45 20.75 3.70
CA ASP A 69 -14.88 22.16 3.67
C ASP A 69 -16.41 22.32 3.82
N SER A 70 -17.04 21.48 4.63
CA SER A 70 -18.50 21.43 4.82
C SER A 70 -19.31 21.23 3.53
N THR A 71 -18.71 20.63 2.50
CA THR A 71 -19.39 20.34 1.21
C THR A 71 -20.53 19.34 1.39
N TYR A 72 -20.43 18.44 2.38
CA TYR A 72 -21.39 17.37 2.62
C TYR A 72 -22.04 17.50 3.99
N SER A 73 -23.34 17.26 4.05
CA SER A 73 -24.05 17.18 5.32
C SER A 73 -23.77 15.86 6.03
N ARG A 74 -23.98 15.84 7.36
CA ARG A 74 -23.85 14.63 8.17
C ARG A 74 -24.69 13.47 7.62
N ASP A 75 -25.92 13.74 7.21
CA ASP A 75 -26.84 12.73 6.69
C ASP A 75 -26.37 12.16 5.35
N GLN A 76 -25.76 12.99 4.50
CA GLN A 76 -25.17 12.54 3.24
C GLN A 76 -23.99 11.60 3.48
N ILE A 77 -23.11 11.93 4.45
CA ILE A 77 -21.98 11.08 4.82
C ILE A 77 -22.47 9.73 5.36
N LEU A 78 -23.47 9.73 6.24
CA LEU A 78 -24.05 8.51 6.77
C LEU A 78 -24.74 7.65 5.68
N ALA A 79 -25.42 8.29 4.74
CA ALA A 79 -26.00 7.60 3.59
C ALA A 79 -24.93 6.96 2.71
N MET A 80 -23.82 7.67 2.45
CA MET A 80 -22.67 7.16 1.71
C MET A 80 -21.98 6.00 2.44
N GLU A 81 -21.74 6.13 3.75
CA GLU A 81 -21.19 5.06 4.59
C GLU A 81 -22.03 3.79 4.50
N LYS A 82 -23.36 3.91 4.66
CA LYS A 82 -24.29 2.78 4.55
C LYS A 82 -24.27 2.16 3.16
N ALA A 83 -24.21 2.98 2.10
CA ALA A 83 -24.15 2.49 0.73
C ALA A 83 -22.87 1.68 0.47
N ILE A 84 -21.72 2.16 0.96
CA ILE A 84 -20.43 1.46 0.86
C ILE A 84 -20.48 0.13 1.62
N LEU A 85 -20.92 0.13 2.89
CA LEU A 85 -21.02 -1.08 3.71
C LEU A 85 -21.97 -2.13 3.10
N SER A 86 -23.09 -1.67 2.52
CA SER A 86 -24.05 -2.54 1.86
C SER A 86 -23.46 -3.20 0.61
N ARG A 87 -22.66 -2.46 -0.18
CA ARG A 87 -21.97 -3.02 -1.35
C ARG A 87 -20.91 -4.06 -0.95
N LEU A 88 -20.18 -3.80 0.14
CA LEU A 88 -19.19 -4.71 0.70
C LEU A 88 -19.81 -5.96 1.37
N GLY A 89 -21.15 -6.06 1.44
CA GLY A 89 -21.83 -7.14 2.15
C GLY A 89 -21.47 -7.23 3.63
N TRP A 90 -21.01 -6.12 4.24
CA TRP A 90 -20.47 -6.08 5.61
C TRP A 90 -19.22 -6.93 5.87
N TYR A 91 -18.58 -7.49 4.83
CA TYR A 91 -17.34 -8.24 4.96
C TYR A 91 -16.14 -7.29 5.03
N LEU A 92 -15.84 -6.76 6.21
CA LEU A 92 -14.75 -5.78 6.41
C LEU A 92 -13.37 -6.42 6.62
N MET A 93 -13.30 -7.70 6.94
CA MET A 93 -12.07 -8.41 7.23
C MET A 93 -11.42 -8.91 5.93
N VAL A 94 -10.42 -8.18 5.43
CA VAL A 94 -9.62 -8.55 4.26
C VAL A 94 -8.17 -8.72 4.69
N PRO A 95 -7.46 -9.78 4.27
CA PRO A 95 -6.06 -9.97 4.61
C PRO A 95 -5.21 -8.85 3.99
N THR A 96 -4.50 -8.10 4.83
CA THR A 96 -3.59 -7.04 4.37
C THR A 96 -2.16 -7.56 4.28
N PRO A 97 -1.31 -6.99 3.39
CA PRO A 97 0.10 -7.38 3.30
C PRO A 97 0.81 -7.24 4.65
N TYR A 98 0.45 -6.20 5.43
CA TYR A 98 0.99 -5.94 6.76
C TYR A 98 0.79 -7.10 7.74
N MET A 99 -0.36 -7.79 7.67
CA MET A 99 -0.62 -8.96 8.52
C MET A 99 0.41 -10.07 8.29
N PHE A 100 0.87 -10.27 7.05
CA PHE A 100 1.88 -11.27 6.73
C PHE A 100 3.29 -10.81 7.08
N THR A 101 3.57 -9.52 6.95
CA THR A 101 4.88 -8.91 7.23
C THR A 101 5.41 -9.25 8.61
N VAL A 102 4.56 -9.17 9.64
CA VAL A 102 4.96 -9.46 11.02
C VAL A 102 5.54 -10.86 11.15
N TRP A 103 4.94 -11.85 10.48
CA TRP A 103 5.39 -13.24 10.53
C TRP A 103 6.66 -13.44 9.71
N TYR A 104 6.71 -12.84 8.51
CA TYR A 104 7.85 -13.03 7.60
C TYR A 104 9.10 -12.31 8.10
N VAL A 105 8.98 -11.12 8.68
CA VAL A 105 10.09 -10.40 9.30
C VAL A 105 10.64 -11.17 10.50
N ASN A 106 9.76 -11.74 11.34
CA ASN A 106 10.19 -12.60 12.45
C ASN A 106 10.88 -13.88 11.99
N ALA A 107 10.48 -14.44 10.84
CA ALA A 107 11.14 -15.59 10.22
C ALA A 107 12.49 -15.24 9.55
N SER A 108 12.77 -13.96 9.32
CA SER A 108 13.93 -13.42 8.57
C SER A 108 15.22 -13.27 9.42
N LEU A 109 15.37 -14.02 10.51
CA LEU A 109 16.44 -13.89 11.53
C LEU A 109 17.83 -13.51 10.97
N PRO A 110 18.55 -12.55 11.60
CA PRO A 110 18.16 -11.77 12.79
C PRO A 110 17.15 -10.65 12.46
N THR A 111 16.20 -10.43 13.38
CA THR A 111 15.17 -9.39 13.25
C THR A 111 15.75 -8.04 13.70
N GLU A 112 16.22 -7.25 12.76
CA GLU A 112 16.72 -5.89 12.98
C GLU A 112 15.60 -4.87 12.71
N ILE A 113 15.55 -3.79 13.50
CA ILE A 113 14.56 -2.71 13.32
C ILE A 113 14.65 -2.08 11.92
N GLU A 114 15.87 -2.01 11.36
CA GLU A 114 16.12 -1.54 9.99
C GLU A 114 15.44 -2.44 8.95
N MET A 115 15.47 -3.76 9.16
CA MET A 115 14.83 -4.73 8.29
C MET A 115 13.30 -4.56 8.31
N GLU A 116 12.71 -4.42 9.50
CA GLU A 116 11.27 -4.18 9.64
C GLU A 116 10.85 -2.89 8.92
N ASN A 117 11.55 -1.79 9.17
CA ASN A 117 11.25 -0.51 8.52
C ASN A 117 11.43 -0.57 7.00
N MET A 118 12.45 -1.28 6.49
CA MET A 118 12.68 -1.43 5.05
C MET A 118 11.55 -2.23 4.39
N VAL A 119 11.06 -3.29 5.04
CA VAL A 119 9.94 -4.08 4.52
C VAL A 119 8.65 -3.26 4.50
N LEU A 120 8.37 -2.52 5.58
CA LEU A 120 7.21 -1.64 5.64
C LEU A 120 7.26 -0.56 4.56
N PHE A 121 8.45 -0.02 4.30
CA PHE A 121 8.68 0.93 3.23
C PHE A 121 8.35 0.33 1.85
N PHE A 122 8.86 -0.87 1.54
CA PHE A 122 8.54 -1.53 0.26
C PHE A 122 7.06 -1.88 0.12
N ILE A 123 6.38 -2.26 1.21
CA ILE A 123 4.94 -2.51 1.18
C ILE A 123 4.19 -1.21 0.91
N GLU A 124 4.47 -0.13 1.63
CA GLU A 124 3.82 1.16 1.37
C GLU A 124 4.07 1.66 -0.05
N LEU A 125 5.27 1.45 -0.59
CA LEU A 125 5.56 1.71 -2.01
C LEU A 125 4.75 0.84 -2.96
N GLY A 126 4.67 -0.47 -2.71
CA GLY A 126 3.89 -1.39 -3.54
C GLY A 126 2.40 -1.09 -3.55
N LEU A 127 1.86 -0.64 -2.42
CA LEU A 127 0.46 -0.23 -2.27
C LEU A 127 0.14 1.10 -2.98
N MET A 128 1.15 1.92 -3.29
CA MET A 128 1.00 3.11 -4.12
C MET A 128 0.91 2.77 -5.61
N ASP A 129 1.42 1.60 -6.02
CA ASP A 129 1.32 1.10 -7.38
C ASP A 129 0.12 0.17 -7.54
N TYR A 130 -0.88 0.68 -8.26
CA TYR A 130 -2.09 -0.05 -8.58
C TYR A 130 -1.83 -1.36 -9.32
N LEU A 131 -0.88 -1.38 -10.27
CA LEU A 131 -0.58 -2.56 -11.07
C LEU A 131 0.08 -3.66 -10.23
N VAL A 132 0.93 -3.28 -9.27
CA VAL A 132 1.56 -4.24 -8.35
C VAL A 132 0.51 -4.84 -7.42
N THR A 133 -0.41 -4.03 -6.92
CA THR A 133 -1.44 -4.46 -5.98
C THR A 133 -2.44 -5.44 -6.62
N ILE A 134 -2.93 -5.16 -7.83
CA ILE A 134 -3.92 -6.03 -8.50
C ILE A 134 -3.33 -7.34 -9.05
N ARG A 135 -2.03 -7.35 -9.38
CA ARG A 135 -1.38 -8.53 -9.96
C ARG A 135 -0.93 -9.54 -8.91
N ASN A 136 -0.75 -9.11 -7.66
CA ASN A 136 -0.14 -9.92 -6.61
C ASN A 136 -1.04 -10.02 -5.40
N ASN A 137 -1.19 -11.22 -4.86
CA ASN A 137 -1.91 -11.45 -3.62
C ASN A 137 -1.16 -10.77 -2.44
N PRO A 138 -1.86 -10.37 -1.37
CA PRO A 138 -1.25 -9.69 -0.22
C PRO A 138 -0.06 -10.44 0.41
N SER A 139 -0.11 -11.78 0.44
CA SER A 139 0.99 -12.61 0.95
C SER A 139 2.22 -12.60 0.04
N MET A 140 2.02 -12.64 -1.29
CA MET A 140 3.09 -12.54 -2.28
C MET A 140 3.77 -11.18 -2.19
N LEU A 141 2.98 -10.09 -2.10
CA LEU A 141 3.52 -8.74 -1.95
C LEU A 141 4.39 -8.61 -0.70
N ALA A 142 3.92 -9.15 0.44
CA ALA A 142 4.68 -9.13 1.68
C ALA A 142 5.98 -9.95 1.59
N ALA A 143 5.93 -11.15 0.97
CA ALA A 143 7.13 -11.99 0.78
C ALA A 143 8.14 -11.33 -0.16
N SER A 144 7.68 -10.74 -1.26
CA SER A 144 8.54 -10.00 -2.21
C SER A 144 9.15 -8.75 -1.59
N ALA A 145 8.42 -8.05 -0.72
CA ALA A 145 8.96 -6.92 0.04
C ALA A 145 10.07 -7.36 1.01
N VAL A 146 9.92 -8.50 1.70
CA VAL A 146 10.98 -9.09 2.53
C VAL A 146 12.21 -9.43 1.71
N TYR A 147 12.02 -10.09 0.56
CA TYR A 147 13.12 -10.42 -0.35
C TYR A 147 13.85 -9.15 -0.84
N ALA A 148 13.12 -8.15 -1.34
CA ALA A 148 13.68 -6.88 -1.81
C ALA A 148 14.42 -6.11 -0.70
N ALA A 149 13.88 -6.12 0.53
CA ALA A 149 14.55 -5.53 1.70
C ALA A 149 15.85 -6.23 2.04
N ARG A 150 15.88 -7.57 2.05
CA ARG A 150 17.11 -8.35 2.29
C ARG A 150 18.17 -8.08 1.23
N CYS A 151 17.78 -8.00 -0.04
CA CYS A 151 18.67 -7.63 -1.14
C CYS A 151 19.23 -6.21 -0.96
N THR A 152 18.38 -5.26 -0.59
CA THR A 152 18.78 -3.85 -0.43
C THR A 152 19.71 -3.63 0.77
N LEU A 153 19.48 -4.36 1.86
CA LEU A 153 20.33 -4.36 3.05
C LEU A 153 21.55 -5.29 2.93
N ASN A 154 21.84 -5.82 1.72
CA ASN A 154 22.94 -6.73 1.45
C ASN A 154 23.01 -7.96 2.38
N LYS A 155 21.85 -8.48 2.83
CA LYS A 155 21.78 -9.68 3.67
C LYS A 155 21.96 -10.92 2.80
N THR A 156 22.91 -11.77 3.16
CA THR A 156 23.19 -13.03 2.46
C THR A 156 22.93 -14.23 3.38
N PRO A 157 22.25 -15.28 2.89
CA PRO A 157 21.55 -15.36 1.60
C PRO A 157 20.29 -14.46 1.57
N ALA A 158 19.91 -13.99 0.36
CA ALA A 158 18.77 -13.08 0.19
C ALA A 158 17.43 -13.77 0.52
N TRP A 159 17.28 -15.05 0.16
CA TRP A 159 16.14 -15.88 0.55
C TRP A 159 16.64 -17.09 1.35
N ILE A 160 16.13 -17.26 2.58
CA ILE A 160 16.53 -18.34 3.50
C ILE A 160 15.50 -19.46 3.50
N GLU A 161 15.94 -20.69 3.81
CA GLU A 161 15.06 -21.86 3.85
C GLU A 161 13.92 -21.72 4.88
N THR A 162 14.15 -21.00 5.99
CA THR A 162 13.08 -20.69 6.96
C THR A 162 11.98 -19.84 6.36
N LEU A 163 12.32 -18.80 5.58
CA LEU A 163 11.35 -17.97 4.86
C LEU A 163 10.59 -18.81 3.83
N LYS A 164 11.30 -19.65 3.07
CA LYS A 164 10.66 -20.58 2.13
C LYS A 164 9.68 -21.53 2.83
N HIS A 165 10.04 -22.05 4.00
CA HIS A 165 9.18 -22.94 4.80
C HIS A 165 7.91 -22.23 5.29
N TYR A 166 8.03 -21.02 5.85
CA TYR A 166 6.87 -20.30 6.41
C TYR A 166 6.00 -19.60 5.36
N THR A 167 6.60 -19.14 4.26
CA THR A 167 5.88 -18.42 3.19
C THR A 167 5.32 -19.37 2.13
N GLY A 168 5.98 -20.52 1.91
CA GLY A 168 5.69 -21.44 0.81
C GLY A 168 6.21 -20.97 -0.56
N TYR A 169 6.86 -19.81 -0.66
CA TYR A 169 7.31 -19.23 -1.93
C TYR A 169 8.79 -19.47 -2.21
N THR A 170 9.10 -19.72 -3.48
CA THR A 170 10.48 -19.79 -3.98
C THR A 170 10.98 -18.43 -4.44
N GLU A 171 12.29 -18.25 -4.48
CA GLU A 171 12.93 -17.02 -4.98
C GLU A 171 12.47 -16.67 -6.41
N ASP A 172 12.35 -17.68 -7.28
CA ASP A 172 11.89 -17.51 -8.66
C ASP A 172 10.47 -16.92 -8.76
N GLN A 173 9.57 -17.29 -7.84
CA GLN A 173 8.20 -16.78 -7.81
C GLN A 173 8.13 -15.32 -7.33
N LEU A 174 9.05 -14.92 -6.45
CA LEU A 174 9.08 -13.59 -5.85
C LEU A 174 9.78 -12.56 -6.74
N GLY A 175 10.63 -13.02 -7.66
CA GLY A 175 11.53 -12.19 -8.43
C GLY A 175 10.82 -11.09 -9.22
N ASP A 176 9.68 -11.38 -9.86
CA ASP A 176 9.01 -10.40 -10.71
C ASP A 176 8.34 -9.27 -9.90
N CYS A 177 7.63 -9.62 -8.82
CA CYS A 177 7.07 -8.61 -7.91
C CYS A 177 8.18 -7.81 -7.21
N ALA A 178 9.28 -8.46 -6.80
CA ALA A 178 10.40 -7.77 -6.18
C ALA A 178 11.10 -6.79 -7.14
N LYS A 179 11.27 -7.16 -8.42
CA LYS A 179 11.81 -6.26 -9.46
C LYS A 179 10.93 -5.02 -9.62
N SER A 180 9.60 -5.19 -9.67
CA SER A 180 8.67 -4.07 -9.74
C SER A 180 8.85 -3.13 -8.53
N LEU A 181 8.90 -3.67 -7.32
CA LEU A 181 9.10 -2.88 -6.09
C LEU A 181 10.42 -2.10 -6.09
N VAL A 182 11.54 -2.74 -6.48
CA VAL A 182 12.84 -2.07 -6.55
C VAL A 182 12.89 -1.00 -7.65
N SER A 183 12.27 -1.26 -8.80
CA SER A 183 12.20 -0.27 -9.89
C SER A 183 11.39 0.96 -9.48
N PHE A 184 10.33 0.77 -8.71
CA PHE A 184 9.53 1.85 -8.16
C PHE A 184 10.31 2.61 -7.09
N TYR A 185 11.05 1.90 -6.24
CA TYR A 185 11.93 2.53 -5.26
C TYR A 185 12.99 3.42 -5.91
N ALA A 186 13.63 2.96 -6.99
CA ALA A 186 14.62 3.75 -7.73
C ALA A 186 14.04 5.06 -8.30
N SER A 187 12.73 5.09 -8.57
CA SER A 187 12.02 6.26 -9.07
C SER A 187 11.30 7.06 -7.97
N ALA A 188 11.38 6.62 -6.71
CA ALA A 188 10.56 7.16 -5.62
C ALA A 188 11.02 8.54 -5.14
N SER A 189 12.32 8.89 -5.30
CA SER A 189 12.85 10.22 -4.97
C SER A 189 12.25 11.31 -5.86
N ASP A 190 12.09 10.99 -7.15
CA ASP A 190 11.74 11.93 -8.21
C ASP A 190 10.23 11.99 -8.46
N ASN A 191 9.48 11.09 -7.83
CA ASN A 191 8.03 11.06 -7.97
C ASN A 191 7.38 12.26 -7.26
N LYS A 192 6.40 12.87 -7.94
CA LYS A 192 5.59 13.98 -7.43
C LYS A 192 4.88 13.63 -6.11
N PHE A 193 4.63 12.34 -5.86
CA PHE A 193 3.99 11.82 -4.65
C PHE A 193 4.97 11.06 -3.74
N ASN A 194 6.08 11.70 -3.35
CA ASN A 194 7.13 11.11 -2.51
C ASN A 194 6.85 11.14 -0.99
N VAL A 195 5.58 11.17 -0.57
CA VAL A 195 5.19 11.23 0.85
C VAL A 195 5.72 10.02 1.62
N VAL A 196 5.62 8.83 1.04
CA VAL A 196 6.16 7.59 1.61
C VAL A 196 7.68 7.68 1.74
N TYR A 197 8.38 8.13 0.69
CA TYR A 197 9.83 8.32 0.74
C TYR A 197 10.24 9.25 1.89
N LYS A 198 9.62 10.43 1.99
CA LYS A 198 9.89 11.40 3.07
C LYS A 198 9.63 10.85 4.47
N LYS A 199 8.60 10.01 4.63
CA LYS A 199 8.27 9.35 5.91
C LYS A 199 9.41 8.44 6.38
N TYR A 200 10.06 7.73 5.46
CA TYR A 200 11.14 6.77 5.76
C TYR A 200 12.56 7.34 5.64
N VAL A 201 12.70 8.63 5.32
CA VAL A 201 13.94 9.40 5.50
C VAL A 201 14.16 9.75 6.98
N ASN A 202 13.10 9.78 7.80
CA ASN A 202 13.20 10.12 9.21
C ASN A 202 14.13 9.13 9.97
N PRO A 203 15.11 9.61 10.75
CA PRO A 203 15.99 8.75 11.56
C PRO A 203 15.25 7.84 12.55
N ASP A 204 14.07 8.23 13.04
CA ASP A 204 13.24 7.36 13.91
C ASP A 204 12.79 6.07 13.20
N ARG A 205 12.82 6.06 11.87
CA ARG A 205 12.51 4.91 11.00
C ARG A 205 13.77 4.27 10.42
N GLY A 206 14.95 4.56 11.00
CA GLY A 206 16.24 4.05 10.53
C GLY A 206 16.72 4.67 9.22
N ALA A 207 16.09 5.77 8.75
CA ALA A 207 16.40 6.44 7.48
C ALA A 207 16.50 5.47 6.28
N VAL A 208 15.67 4.43 6.27
CA VAL A 208 15.79 3.30 5.33
C VAL A 208 15.61 3.70 3.86
N ALA A 209 14.89 4.79 3.59
CA ALA A 209 14.74 5.33 2.25
C ALA A 209 16.03 5.97 1.69
N CYS A 210 17.07 6.14 2.51
CA CYS A 210 18.36 6.66 2.08
C CYS A 210 19.33 5.56 1.60
N PHE A 211 19.01 4.28 1.79
CA PHE A 211 19.84 3.18 1.29
C PHE A 211 19.78 3.10 -0.24
N PRO A 212 20.88 2.80 -0.95
CA PRO A 212 20.81 2.64 -2.39
C PRO A 212 19.90 1.45 -2.75
N PRO A 213 18.99 1.58 -3.73
CA PRO A 213 18.18 0.47 -4.21
C PRO A 213 19.07 -0.70 -4.66
N ALA A 214 18.63 -1.93 -4.42
CA ALA A 214 19.36 -3.12 -4.84
C ALA A 214 19.60 -3.13 -6.36
N THR A 215 20.87 -3.03 -6.78
CA THR A 215 21.26 -3.01 -8.21
C THR A 215 21.07 -4.35 -8.91
N SER A 216 21.06 -5.45 -8.15
CA SER A 216 20.80 -6.81 -8.64
C SER A 216 20.01 -7.60 -7.60
N LEU A 217 18.79 -8.01 -7.94
CA LEU A 217 17.99 -8.93 -7.12
C LEU A 217 18.55 -10.35 -7.16
N SER A 218 19.34 -10.70 -8.18
CA SER A 218 20.14 -11.90 -8.18
C SER A 218 21.44 -11.68 -7.40
N VAL A 219 21.54 -12.31 -6.22
CA VAL A 219 22.88 -12.59 -5.68
C VAL A 219 23.45 -13.69 -6.56
N VAL A 220 24.22 -13.30 -7.59
CA VAL A 220 25.19 -14.21 -8.19
C VAL A 220 25.96 -14.79 -7.01
N ASN A 221 25.85 -16.11 -6.82
CA ASN A 221 26.66 -16.90 -5.91
C ASN A 221 28.13 -16.53 -6.11
N ARG A 222 28.64 -15.54 -5.37
CA ARG A 222 30.08 -15.26 -5.26
C ARG A 222 30.65 -16.20 -4.22
N HIS A 223 30.59 -17.49 -4.53
CA HIS A 223 31.52 -18.47 -3.99
C HIS A 223 32.55 -18.76 -5.08
N LYS A 224 33.66 -18.02 -5.03
CA LYS A 224 34.98 -18.47 -5.47
C LYS A 224 36.00 -17.89 -4.51
#